data_AF-A0A960Y8C8-F1
#
_entry.id   AF-A0A960Y8C8-F1
#
_cell.length_a   1.000
_cell.length_b   1.000
_cell.length_c   1.000
_cell.angle_alpha   90.00
_cell.angle_beta   90.00
_cell.angle_gamma   90.00
#
_symmetry.space_group_name_H-M   'P 1'
#
loop_
_entity.id
_entity.type
_entity.pdbx_description
1 polymer ?
#
loop_
_entity_poly.entity_id
_entity_poly.type
_entity_poly.pdbx_seq_one_letter_code
_entity_poly.pdbx_strand_id
1 'polypeptide(L)'
;NLAVPGYTSMEGIKALRWKGFPMHPDFVIAGFGASELRAGIFPGFKDDYSHFRREWSLRPGLSEGVTPQRWLTIHSHLAAFLRQRKGLPPFAGRELDDYIIRYDVRPMPRPDFGDKFRNAFRAHMDTIRRESAEAGARTIFHTACHCDKNIPTTTAHWFLPGVKVVNEVIRSFPDEMVVDFQKALSGRCELFIDFIHTHPPGEQIKAEMMLERIQHFLGKEGPDDGETADAR
;
A
#
# COMPACT_ATOMS: atom_id res chain seq x y z
N ASN A 1 -2.34 -12.47 -2.70
CA ASN A 1 -2.33 -11.05 -3.12
C ASN A 1 -3.44 -10.32 -2.37
N LEU A 2 -3.09 -9.33 -1.55
CA LEU A 2 -4.04 -8.54 -0.76
C LEU A 2 -4.20 -7.09 -1.27
N ALA A 3 -3.53 -6.74 -2.37
CA ALA A 3 -3.58 -5.39 -2.93
C ALA A 3 -4.97 -5.11 -3.54
N VAL A 4 -5.53 -3.94 -3.20
CA VAL A 4 -6.81 -3.47 -3.74
C VAL A 4 -6.63 -2.02 -4.22
N PRO A 5 -7.09 -1.66 -5.42
CA PRO A 5 -7.03 -0.29 -5.92
C PRO A 5 -7.61 0.71 -4.90
N GLY A 6 -6.90 1.82 -4.71
CA GLY A 6 -7.32 2.88 -3.79
C GLY A 6 -7.00 2.65 -2.32
N TYR A 7 -6.46 1.48 -1.93
CA TYR A 7 -5.98 1.26 -0.56
C TYR A 7 -4.82 2.18 -0.20
N THR A 8 -4.90 2.67 1.02
CA THR A 8 -3.78 3.25 1.75
C THR A 8 -3.12 2.19 2.64
N SER A 9 -2.04 2.56 3.29
CA SER A 9 -1.30 1.81 4.28
C SER A 9 -2.19 1.32 5.44
N MET A 10 -3.18 2.12 5.86
CA MET A 10 -4.12 1.72 6.91
C MET A 10 -5.07 0.60 6.49
N GLU A 11 -5.59 0.62 5.26
CA GLU A 11 -6.35 -0.53 4.74
C GLU A 11 -5.45 -1.75 4.52
N GLY A 12 -4.21 -1.53 4.10
CA GLY A 12 -3.19 -2.58 3.99
C GLY A 12 -2.95 -3.29 5.32
N ILE A 13 -2.75 -2.55 6.42
CA ILE A 13 -2.57 -3.11 7.77
C ILE A 13 -3.80 -3.94 8.18
N LYS A 14 -5.01 -3.41 7.98
CA LYS A 14 -6.25 -4.15 8.31
C LYS A 14 -6.36 -5.45 7.50
N ALA A 15 -6.07 -5.40 6.20
CA ALA A 15 -6.09 -6.58 5.34
C ALA A 15 -5.04 -7.61 5.77
N LEU A 16 -3.84 -7.16 6.14
CA LEU A 16 -2.77 -8.03 6.60
C LEU A 16 -3.16 -8.76 7.89
N ARG A 17 -3.70 -8.05 8.89
CA ARG A 17 -4.16 -8.64 10.15
C ARG A 17 -5.26 -9.69 9.98
N TRP A 18 -6.27 -9.40 9.16
CA TRP A 18 -7.44 -10.27 9.04
C TRP A 18 -7.30 -11.39 8.02
N LYS A 19 -6.47 -11.18 6.98
CA LYS A 19 -6.37 -12.10 5.84
C LYS A 19 -4.96 -12.59 5.59
N GLY A 20 -3.95 -11.75 5.84
CA GLY A 20 -2.56 -12.08 5.55
C GLY A 20 -1.94 -12.99 6.60
N PHE A 21 -1.80 -12.52 7.84
CA PHE A 21 -1.14 -13.29 8.91
C PHE A 21 -1.78 -14.65 9.20
N PRO A 22 -3.11 -14.84 9.13
CA PRO A 22 -3.71 -16.18 9.25
C PRO A 22 -3.25 -17.18 8.18
N MET A 23 -2.64 -16.72 7.09
CA MET A 23 -2.05 -17.57 6.05
C MET A 23 -0.58 -17.93 6.33
N HIS A 24 0.00 -17.48 7.44
CA HIS A 24 1.40 -17.70 7.83
C HIS A 24 2.41 -17.37 6.69
N PRO A 25 2.45 -16.12 6.22
CA PRO A 25 3.33 -15.76 5.11
C PRO A 25 4.81 -15.75 5.53
N ASP A 26 5.71 -16.24 4.69
CA ASP A 26 7.16 -16.07 4.89
C ASP A 26 7.61 -14.63 4.57
N PHE A 27 6.91 -13.97 3.65
CA PHE A 27 7.20 -12.61 3.21
C PHE A 27 5.93 -11.75 3.16
N VAL A 28 6.07 -10.51 3.60
CA VAL A 28 5.12 -9.43 3.41
C VAL A 28 5.77 -8.38 2.50
N ILE A 29 5.26 -8.28 1.27
CA ILE A 29 5.67 -7.27 0.31
C ILE A 29 4.65 -6.14 0.36
N ALA A 30 5.08 -4.93 0.72
CA ALA A 30 4.21 -3.79 0.94
C ALA A 30 4.67 -2.57 0.15
N GLY A 31 3.75 -1.96 -0.59
CA GLY A 31 4.00 -0.73 -1.32
C GLY A 31 2.77 0.14 -1.39
N PHE A 32 2.96 1.41 -1.04
CA PHE A 32 1.92 2.42 -0.98
C PHE A 32 2.43 3.70 -1.63
N GLY A 33 1.52 4.54 -2.12
CA GLY A 33 1.90 5.70 -2.91
C GLY A 33 0.73 6.63 -3.15
N ALA A 34 0.18 6.59 -4.37
CA ALA A 34 -0.82 7.55 -4.83
C ALA A 34 -2.04 7.72 -3.89
N SER A 35 -2.52 6.63 -3.27
CA SER A 35 -3.62 6.68 -2.31
C SER A 35 -3.25 7.40 -1.00
N GLU A 36 -2.01 7.26 -0.53
CA GLU A 36 -1.50 8.01 0.64
C GLU A 36 -1.61 9.50 0.39
N LEU A 37 -1.25 9.92 -0.83
CA LEU A 37 -1.21 11.32 -1.19
C LEU A 37 -2.61 11.92 -1.16
N ARG A 38 -3.60 11.18 -1.68
CA ARG A 38 -5.01 11.58 -1.61
C ARG A 38 -5.50 11.74 -0.17
N ALA A 39 -5.07 10.87 0.75
CA ALA A 39 -5.38 11.01 2.17
C ALA A 39 -4.66 12.24 2.79
N GLY A 40 -3.40 12.45 2.44
CA GLY A 40 -2.57 13.56 2.94
C GLY A 40 -3.10 14.94 2.56
N ILE A 41 -3.64 15.10 1.35
CA ILE A 41 -4.19 16.38 0.90
C ILE A 41 -5.58 16.69 1.47
N PHE A 42 -6.26 15.71 2.08
CA PHE A 42 -7.64 15.85 2.52
C PHE A 42 -7.77 16.76 3.76
N PRO A 43 -8.74 17.69 3.81
CA PRO A 43 -8.87 18.63 4.93
C PRO A 43 -9.00 17.93 6.29
N GLY A 44 -8.35 18.50 7.30
CA GLY A 44 -8.38 17.94 8.66
C GLY A 44 -7.63 16.60 8.77
N PHE A 45 -6.49 16.49 8.08
CA PHE A 45 -5.65 15.29 8.07
C PHE A 45 -5.49 14.66 9.46
N LYS A 46 -5.83 13.38 9.55
CA LYS A 46 -5.60 12.50 10.69
C LYS A 46 -4.61 11.42 10.30
N ASP A 47 -3.77 11.04 11.26
CA ASP A 47 -2.75 10.00 11.11
C ASP A 47 -3.37 8.63 10.78
N ASP A 48 -4.50 8.29 11.39
CA ASP A 48 -5.23 7.04 11.12
C ASP A 48 -6.01 6.99 9.78
N TYR A 49 -5.93 8.06 8.99
CA TYR A 49 -6.66 8.29 7.74
C TYR A 49 -8.19 8.20 7.84
N SER A 50 -8.77 8.27 9.03
CA SER A 50 -10.23 8.23 9.23
C SER A 50 -10.97 9.41 8.62
N HIS A 51 -10.29 10.54 8.41
CA HIS A 51 -10.83 11.71 7.70
C HIS A 51 -11.04 11.45 6.20
N PHE A 52 -10.26 10.53 5.61
CA PHE A 52 -10.25 10.25 4.18
C PHE A 52 -11.33 9.24 3.77
N ARG A 53 -11.81 8.39 4.69
CA ARG A 53 -12.85 7.37 4.42
C ARG A 53 -14.20 7.80 4.96
N ARG A 54 -15.23 7.72 4.11
CA ARG A 54 -16.61 8.06 4.48
C ARG A 54 -17.10 7.20 5.65
N GLU A 55 -16.79 5.91 5.66
CA GLU A 55 -17.23 5.00 6.73
C GLU A 55 -16.58 5.28 8.09
N TRP A 56 -15.38 5.87 8.15
CA TRP A 56 -14.68 6.16 9.41
C TRP A 56 -14.91 7.60 9.89
N SER A 57 -15.36 8.49 9.00
CA SER A 57 -15.71 9.89 9.28
C SER A 57 -17.20 10.10 9.55
N LEU A 58 -18.07 9.16 9.18
CA LEU A 58 -19.48 9.22 9.53
C LEU A 58 -19.68 8.88 11.01
N ARG A 59 -20.07 9.93 11.74
CA ARG A 59 -20.48 10.02 13.15
C ARG A 59 -21.20 8.77 13.71
N PRO A 60 -21.12 8.52 15.02
CA PRO A 60 -21.81 7.44 15.75
C PRO A 60 -23.35 7.58 15.84
N GLY A 61 -24.02 8.04 14.77
CA GLY A 61 -25.47 8.21 14.72
C GLY A 61 -26.10 8.03 13.32
N LEU A 62 -25.35 7.49 12.35
CA LEU A 62 -25.84 7.15 11.01
C LEU A 62 -25.79 5.63 10.72
N SER A 63 -25.85 4.81 11.77
CA SER A 63 -26.02 3.34 11.72
C SER A 63 -27.38 2.88 11.17
N GLU A 64 -28.14 3.75 10.50
CA GLU A 64 -29.39 3.38 9.81
C GLU A 64 -29.18 3.04 8.33
N GLY A 65 -28.00 3.29 7.74
CA GLY A 65 -27.76 3.13 6.30
C GLY A 65 -26.97 1.90 5.85
N VAL A 66 -26.21 1.26 6.76
CA VAL A 66 -25.46 0.03 6.47
C VAL A 66 -26.04 -1.06 7.36
N THR A 67 -27.06 -1.75 6.86
CA THR A 67 -27.65 -2.89 7.58
C THR A 67 -26.57 -3.94 7.82
N PRO A 68 -26.63 -4.68 8.95
CA PRO A 68 -25.76 -5.83 9.19
C PRO A 68 -25.74 -6.82 8.03
N GLN A 69 -26.86 -6.97 7.29
CA GLN A 69 -26.88 -7.74 6.04
C GLN A 69 -25.93 -7.21 4.97
N ARG A 70 -25.80 -5.89 4.80
CA ARG A 70 -24.92 -5.27 3.80
C ARG A 70 -23.45 -5.45 4.18
N TRP A 71 -23.12 -5.27 5.47
CA TRP A 71 -21.79 -5.55 6.01
C TRP A 71 -21.41 -7.03 5.85
N LEU A 72 -22.30 -7.95 6.22
CA LEU A 72 -22.10 -9.39 6.03
C LEU A 72 -21.95 -9.76 4.55
N THR A 73 -22.62 -9.06 3.63
CA THR A 73 -22.50 -9.35 2.20
C THR A 73 -21.15 -8.90 1.63
N ILE A 74 -20.60 -7.80 2.13
CA ILE A 74 -19.30 -7.24 1.71
C ILE A 74 -18.13 -8.02 2.34
N HIS A 75 -18.32 -8.53 3.57
CA HIS A 75 -17.23 -9.11 4.36
C HIS A 75 -17.34 -10.63 4.62
N SER A 76 -18.41 -11.31 4.21
CA SER A 76 -18.55 -12.77 4.42
C SER A 76 -17.98 -13.59 3.27
N HIS A 77 -17.04 -14.48 3.60
CA HIS A 77 -16.50 -15.50 2.69
C HIS A 77 -17.58 -16.46 2.17
N LEU A 78 -18.63 -16.74 2.97
CA LEU A 78 -19.76 -17.56 2.53
C LEU A 78 -20.56 -16.85 1.43
N ALA A 79 -20.76 -15.54 1.55
CA ALA A 79 -21.45 -14.75 0.53
C ALA A 79 -20.64 -14.65 -0.77
N ALA A 80 -19.32 -14.47 -0.67
CA ALA A 80 -18.42 -14.48 -1.82
C ALA A 80 -18.40 -15.84 -2.54
N PHE A 81 -18.31 -16.95 -1.78
CA PHE A 81 -18.33 -18.32 -2.30
C PHE A 81 -19.65 -18.66 -3.00
N LEU A 82 -20.80 -18.35 -2.40
CA LEU A 82 -22.12 -18.63 -2.99
C LEU A 82 -22.36 -17.82 -4.28
N ARG A 83 -21.79 -16.62 -4.40
CA ARG A 83 -21.89 -15.79 -5.61
C ARG A 83 -21.04 -16.34 -6.77
N GLN A 84 -19.81 -16.74 -6.47
CA GLN A 84 -18.93 -17.37 -7.45
C GLN A 84 -19.57 -18.65 -8.02
N ARG A 85 -20.21 -19.45 -7.17
CA ARG A 85 -20.95 -20.65 -7.61
C ARG A 85 -22.17 -20.34 -8.50
N LYS A 86 -22.75 -19.14 -8.39
CA LYS A 86 -23.86 -18.67 -9.22
C LYS A 86 -23.40 -17.95 -10.50
N GLY A 87 -22.11 -17.93 -10.80
CA GLY A 87 -21.56 -17.22 -11.96
C GLY A 87 -21.71 -15.69 -11.86
N LEU A 88 -22.01 -15.17 -10.68
CA LEU A 88 -22.05 -13.73 -10.46
C LEU A 88 -20.60 -13.23 -10.38
N PRO A 89 -20.27 -12.09 -11.04
CA PRO A 89 -18.93 -11.56 -10.98
C PRO A 89 -18.53 -11.32 -9.52
N PRO A 90 -17.26 -11.58 -9.15
CA PRO A 90 -16.76 -11.18 -7.84
C PRO A 90 -17.07 -9.70 -7.63
N PHE A 91 -17.27 -9.29 -6.38
CA PHE A 91 -17.48 -7.90 -5.99
C PHE A 91 -16.20 -7.09 -6.24
N ALA A 92 -15.85 -6.93 -7.52
CA ALA A 92 -14.60 -6.39 -7.99
C ALA A 92 -14.79 -4.88 -8.17
N GLY A 93 -14.13 -4.12 -7.30
CA GLY A 93 -13.58 -2.81 -7.65
C GLY A 93 -14.52 -1.62 -7.72
N ARG A 94 -15.86 -1.76 -7.68
CA ARG A 94 -16.75 -0.57 -7.76
C ARG A 94 -16.92 0.19 -6.45
N GLU A 95 -16.57 -0.38 -5.31
CA GLU A 95 -17.09 0.15 -4.05
C GLU A 95 -16.13 1.12 -3.32
N LEU A 96 -14.80 0.95 -3.35
CA LEU A 96 -13.91 1.88 -2.62
C LEU A 96 -13.89 3.31 -3.20
N ASP A 97 -13.96 3.47 -4.52
CA ASP A 97 -14.10 4.79 -5.16
C ASP A 97 -15.49 5.44 -4.95
N ASP A 98 -16.50 4.65 -4.55
CA ASP A 98 -17.81 5.14 -4.09
C ASP A 98 -17.83 5.46 -2.58
N TYR A 99 -16.82 5.00 -1.82
CA TYR A 99 -16.63 5.23 -0.38
C TYR A 99 -15.55 6.27 -0.03
N ILE A 100 -14.78 6.75 -1.01
CA ILE A 100 -14.01 8.00 -0.86
C ILE A 100 -15.03 9.12 -0.73
N ILE A 101 -14.87 10.00 0.25
CA ILE A 101 -15.66 11.23 0.31
C ILE A 101 -15.33 12.04 -0.95
N ARG A 102 -16.20 12.00 -1.96
CA ARG A 102 -16.09 12.83 -3.16
C ARG A 102 -16.43 14.26 -2.75
N TYR A 103 -15.46 14.97 -2.16
CA TYR A 103 -15.54 16.41 -2.16
C TYR A 103 -15.30 16.90 -3.58
N ASP A 104 -16.17 17.79 -4.01
CA ASP A 104 -15.93 18.68 -5.13
C ASP A 104 -14.54 19.30 -4.90
N VAL A 105 -13.58 18.98 -5.79
CA VAL A 105 -12.16 19.34 -5.68
C VAL A 105 -12.02 20.83 -6.00
N ARG A 106 -12.78 21.67 -5.28
CA ARG A 106 -12.52 23.09 -5.12
C ARG A 106 -11.05 23.22 -4.73
N PRO A 107 -10.36 24.26 -5.18
CA PRO A 107 -8.91 24.36 -5.05
C PRO A 107 -8.52 24.12 -3.60
N MET A 108 -7.99 22.91 -3.35
CA MET A 108 -7.55 22.55 -2.02
C MET A 108 -6.33 23.41 -1.73
N PRO A 109 -6.24 24.02 -0.53
CA PRO A 109 -5.04 24.75 -0.15
C PRO A 109 -3.81 23.88 -0.41
N ARG A 110 -2.69 24.50 -0.80
CA ARG A 110 -1.45 23.77 -1.14
C ARG A 110 -1.19 22.71 -0.06
N PRO A 111 -1.18 21.42 -0.44
CA PRO A 111 -1.14 20.38 0.56
C PRO A 111 0.18 20.39 1.30
N ASP A 112 0.09 20.30 2.62
CA ASP A 112 1.24 20.24 3.50
C ASP A 112 1.57 18.78 3.81
N PHE A 113 2.53 18.23 3.06
CA PHE A 113 3.13 16.92 3.35
C PHE A 113 4.29 17.02 4.37
N GLY A 114 4.17 17.95 5.33
CA GLY A 114 5.16 18.15 6.40
C GLY A 114 5.24 16.99 7.39
N ASP A 115 5.82 17.27 8.56
CA ASP A 115 6.20 16.25 9.54
C ASP A 115 5.04 15.37 9.99
N LYS A 116 3.82 15.94 10.12
CA LYS A 116 2.64 15.17 10.54
C LYS A 116 2.32 14.04 9.56
N PHE A 117 2.30 14.31 8.25
CA PHE A 117 2.04 13.30 7.23
C PHE A 117 3.18 12.29 7.16
N ARG A 118 4.43 12.77 7.14
CA ARG A 118 5.63 11.93 7.13
C ARG A 118 5.64 10.94 8.30
N ASN A 119 5.36 11.42 9.51
CA ASN A 119 5.38 10.61 10.73
C ASN A 119 4.23 9.60 10.76
N ALA A 120 3.05 9.97 10.28
CA ALA A 120 1.93 9.02 10.14
C ALA A 120 2.29 7.88 9.18
N PHE A 121 2.78 8.22 7.97
CA PHE A 121 3.16 7.22 6.99
C PHE A 121 4.31 6.31 7.50
N ARG A 122 5.33 6.89 8.16
CA ARG A 122 6.38 6.14 8.85
C ARG A 122 5.79 5.14 9.85
N ALA A 123 4.90 5.60 10.73
CA ALA A 123 4.30 4.76 11.77
C ALA A 123 3.52 3.58 11.18
N HIS A 124 2.87 3.78 10.04
CA HIS A 124 2.18 2.69 9.32
C HIS A 124 3.17 1.66 8.77
N MET A 125 4.28 2.10 8.16
CA MET A 125 5.30 1.20 7.64
C MET A 125 5.98 0.43 8.79
N ASP A 126 6.28 1.11 9.90
CA ASP A 126 6.81 0.47 11.11
C ASP A 126 5.84 -0.56 11.70
N THR A 127 4.52 -0.27 11.66
CA THR A 127 3.48 -1.22 12.08
C THR A 127 3.51 -2.48 11.21
N ILE A 128 3.56 -2.34 9.88
CA ILE A 128 3.67 -3.48 8.96
C ILE A 128 4.92 -4.29 9.26
N ARG A 129 6.08 -3.63 9.41
CA ARG A 129 7.36 -4.29 9.71
C ARG A 129 7.29 -5.08 11.02
N ARG A 130 6.82 -4.44 12.09
CA ARG A 130 6.73 -5.05 13.42
C ARG A 130 5.78 -6.26 13.41
N GLU A 131 4.57 -6.08 12.90
CA GLU A 131 3.57 -7.16 12.91
C GLU A 131 3.96 -8.32 11.99
N SER A 132 4.65 -8.04 10.88
CA SER A 132 5.23 -9.09 10.03
C SER A 132 6.27 -9.90 10.78
N ALA A 133 7.19 -9.24 11.50
CA ALA A 133 8.19 -9.93 12.31
C ALA A 133 7.55 -10.76 13.44
N GLU A 134 6.52 -10.24 14.11
CA GLU A 134 5.74 -10.97 15.13
C GLU A 134 5.05 -12.21 14.55
N ALA A 135 4.64 -12.16 13.28
CA ALA A 135 4.06 -13.29 12.55
C ALA A 135 5.11 -14.26 11.96
N GLY A 136 6.41 -14.03 12.18
CA GLY A 136 7.49 -14.82 11.60
C GLY A 136 7.81 -14.50 10.13
N ALA A 137 7.24 -13.41 9.59
CA ALA A 137 7.39 -13.00 8.20
C ALA A 137 8.48 -11.92 8.03
N ARG A 138 9.19 -11.96 6.90
CA ARG A 138 10.12 -10.90 6.47
C ARG A 138 9.37 -9.80 5.73
N THR A 139 9.74 -8.55 5.93
CA THR A 139 9.10 -7.42 5.24
C THR A 139 9.98 -6.87 4.13
N ILE A 140 9.38 -6.66 2.96
CA ILE A 140 9.98 -5.95 1.83
C ILE A 140 9.09 -4.76 1.48
N PHE A 141 9.67 -3.56 1.51
CA PHE A 141 9.03 -2.34 1.02
C PHE A 141 9.48 -2.01 -0.39
N HIS A 142 8.61 -1.36 -1.16
CA HIS A 142 9.01 -0.81 -2.46
C HIS A 142 8.52 0.62 -2.66
N THR A 143 9.35 1.44 -3.32
CA THR A 143 9.00 2.83 -3.61
C THR A 143 7.86 2.91 -4.63
N ALA A 144 7.09 4.00 -4.57
CA ALA A 144 6.10 4.32 -5.58
C ALA A 144 6.81 4.87 -6.84
N CYS A 145 6.58 4.25 -7.98
CA CYS A 145 7.10 4.71 -9.27
C CYS A 145 6.13 5.68 -9.97
N HIS A 146 6.66 6.68 -10.65
CA HIS A 146 5.89 7.61 -11.49
C HIS A 146 6.71 8.13 -12.67
N CYS A 147 6.00 8.62 -13.70
CA CYS A 147 6.58 9.36 -14.82
C CYS A 147 6.18 10.84 -14.74
N ASP A 148 7.15 11.71 -14.42
CA ASP A 148 6.96 13.16 -14.26
C ASP A 148 6.32 13.82 -15.49
N LYS A 149 6.70 13.37 -16.70
CA LYS A 149 6.23 13.95 -17.97
C LYS A 149 4.75 13.71 -18.23
N ASN A 150 4.17 12.67 -17.62
CA ASN A 150 2.78 12.29 -17.83
C ASN A 150 1.84 12.89 -16.76
N ILE A 151 2.37 13.57 -15.74
CA ILE A 151 1.54 14.09 -14.65
C ILE A 151 0.78 15.35 -15.12
N PRO A 152 -0.56 15.38 -15.03
CA PRO A 152 -1.32 16.59 -15.31
C PRO A 152 -0.87 17.75 -14.42
N THR A 153 -0.78 18.97 -14.94
CA THR A 153 -0.37 20.16 -14.17
C THR A 153 -1.23 20.38 -12.92
N THR A 154 -2.53 20.06 -13.00
CA THR A 154 -3.49 20.11 -11.88
C THR A 154 -3.19 19.09 -10.78
N THR A 155 -2.42 18.06 -11.08
CA THR A 155 -2.03 16.97 -10.16
C THR A 155 -0.59 17.13 -9.67
N ALA A 156 0.31 17.63 -10.53
CA ALA A 156 1.75 17.72 -10.27
C ALA A 156 2.08 18.49 -8.99
N HIS A 157 1.36 19.58 -8.70
CA HIS A 157 1.65 20.47 -7.57
C HIS A 157 1.50 19.80 -6.19
N TRP A 158 0.73 18.71 -6.09
CA TRP A 158 0.60 17.93 -4.85
C TRP A 158 1.20 16.53 -4.98
N PHE A 159 1.15 15.94 -6.16
CA PHE A 159 1.62 14.58 -6.36
C PHE A 159 3.14 14.47 -6.18
N LEU A 160 3.92 15.35 -6.83
CA LEU A 160 5.39 15.29 -6.80
C LEU A 160 5.98 15.52 -5.39
N PRO A 161 5.53 16.54 -4.61
CA PRO A 161 5.97 16.69 -3.23
C PRO A 161 5.57 15.49 -2.35
N GLY A 162 4.34 15.00 -2.50
CA GLY A 162 3.83 13.89 -1.69
C GLY A 162 4.57 12.58 -1.95
N VAL A 163 4.76 12.20 -3.22
CA VAL A 163 5.46 10.97 -3.59
C VAL A 163 6.93 11.01 -3.16
N LYS A 164 7.55 12.20 -3.18
CA LYS A 164 8.90 12.40 -2.64
C LYS A 164 8.94 12.04 -1.15
N VAL A 165 8.01 12.56 -0.34
CA VAL A 165 7.95 12.26 1.11
C VAL A 165 7.73 10.77 1.36
N VAL A 166 6.78 10.14 0.67
CA VAL A 166 6.51 8.69 0.78
C VAL A 166 7.76 7.87 0.44
N ASN A 167 8.42 8.18 -0.69
CA ASN A 167 9.61 7.46 -1.12
C ASN A 167 10.82 7.71 -0.21
N GLU A 168 10.99 8.90 0.36
CA GLU A 168 12.00 9.19 1.39
C GLU A 168 11.76 8.35 2.65
N VAL A 169 10.51 8.19 3.09
CA VAL A 169 10.17 7.33 4.22
C VAL A 169 10.57 5.88 3.91
N ILE A 170 10.17 5.35 2.75
CA ILE A 170 10.49 3.98 2.34
C ILE A 170 12.01 3.77 2.27
N ARG A 171 12.75 4.69 1.66
CA ARG A 171 14.21 4.60 1.51
C ARG A 171 15.00 4.70 2.81
N SER A 172 14.39 5.12 3.91
CA SER A 172 15.09 5.17 5.19
C SER A 172 15.01 3.85 5.98
N PHE A 173 14.27 2.85 5.49
CA PHE A 173 14.38 1.50 6.03
C PHE A 173 15.71 0.88 5.57
N PRO A 174 16.25 -0.13 6.29
CA PRO A 174 17.48 -0.80 5.89
C PRO A 174 17.47 -1.23 4.42
N ASP A 175 18.60 -1.06 3.73
CA ASP A 175 18.69 -1.26 2.29
C ASP A 175 18.19 -2.65 1.89
N GLU A 176 18.46 -3.69 2.68
CA GLU A 176 18.02 -5.06 2.47
C GLU A 176 16.49 -5.23 2.46
N MET A 177 15.74 -4.29 3.03
CA MET A 177 14.27 -4.32 3.05
C MET A 177 13.64 -3.56 1.87
N VAL A 178 14.41 -2.80 1.09
CA VAL A 178 13.86 -1.83 0.14
C VAL A 178 14.15 -2.21 -1.31
N VAL A 179 13.12 -2.13 -2.15
CA VAL A 179 13.21 -2.20 -3.61
C VAL A 179 12.81 -0.86 -4.22
N ASP A 180 13.77 -0.14 -4.82
CA ASP A 180 13.53 1.21 -5.33
C ASP A 180 13.04 1.21 -6.79
N PHE A 181 11.75 0.91 -6.99
CA PHE A 181 11.11 0.97 -8.31
C PHE A 181 11.17 2.36 -8.94
N GLN A 182 11.03 3.44 -8.16
CA GLN A 182 11.17 4.80 -8.69
C GLN A 182 12.54 5.00 -9.35
N LYS A 183 13.63 4.56 -8.70
CA LYS A 183 14.99 4.69 -9.26
C LYS A 183 15.13 3.91 -10.57
N ALA A 184 14.62 2.68 -10.62
CA ALA A 184 14.73 1.80 -11.79
C ALA A 184 13.90 2.27 -13.00
N LEU A 185 12.76 2.92 -12.75
CA LEU A 185 11.83 3.37 -13.79
C LEU A 185 11.96 4.87 -14.10
N SER A 186 12.81 5.60 -13.38
CA SER A 186 13.05 7.02 -13.60
C SER A 186 13.52 7.28 -15.04
N GLY A 187 12.90 8.24 -15.71
CA GLY A 187 13.21 8.60 -17.10
C GLY A 187 12.63 7.67 -18.17
N ARG A 188 12.00 6.55 -17.79
CA ARG A 188 11.45 5.53 -18.69
C ARG A 188 9.95 5.69 -18.90
N CYS A 189 9.52 6.89 -19.27
CA CYS A 189 8.10 7.24 -19.40
C CYS A 189 7.34 6.41 -20.44
N GLU A 190 8.04 5.83 -21.42
CA GLU A 190 7.49 4.87 -22.37
C GLU A 190 6.96 3.58 -21.73
N LEU A 191 7.36 3.28 -20.50
CA LEU A 191 6.88 2.12 -19.75
C LEU A 191 5.58 2.39 -18.98
N PHE A 192 5.06 3.62 -19.02
CA PHE A 192 3.87 4.00 -18.26
C PHE A 192 2.64 4.18 -19.15
N ILE A 193 1.51 3.65 -18.69
CA ILE A 193 0.18 3.86 -19.29
C ILE A 193 -0.30 5.29 -19.00
N ASP A 194 -0.09 5.75 -17.76
CA ASP A 194 -0.35 7.12 -17.33
C ASP A 194 0.85 7.66 -16.54
N PHE A 195 0.65 8.40 -15.46
CA PHE A 195 1.77 8.89 -14.64
C PHE A 195 2.17 7.97 -13.48
N ILE A 196 1.41 6.90 -13.19
CA ILE A 196 1.68 5.94 -12.08
C ILE A 196 1.67 4.50 -12.57
N HIS A 197 0.72 4.13 -13.43
CA HIS A 197 0.51 2.75 -13.86
C HIS A 197 1.47 2.39 -15.00
N THR A 198 2.07 1.20 -14.94
CA THR A 198 3.01 0.73 -15.96
C THR A 198 2.40 -0.28 -16.91
N HIS A 199 2.91 -0.29 -18.15
CA HIS A 199 2.69 -1.35 -19.13
C HIS A 199 3.35 -2.66 -18.67
N PRO A 200 3.00 -3.81 -19.29
CA PRO A 200 3.60 -5.10 -18.95
C PRO A 200 5.14 -5.12 -18.90
N PRO A 201 5.90 -4.46 -19.80
CA PRO A 201 7.36 -4.43 -19.69
C PRO A 201 7.87 -3.69 -18.44
N GLY A 202 7.16 -2.65 -17.97
CA GLY A 202 7.48 -1.98 -16.71
C GLY A 202 7.18 -2.83 -15.48
N GLU A 203 6.06 -3.58 -15.51
CA GLU A 203 5.72 -4.54 -14.47
C GLU A 203 6.72 -5.72 -14.41
N GLN A 204 7.24 -6.16 -15.55
CA GLN A 204 8.27 -7.19 -15.61
C GLN A 204 9.55 -6.76 -14.86
N ILE A 205 10.02 -5.53 -15.07
CA ILE A 205 11.20 -5.00 -14.35
C ILE A 205 10.95 -4.99 -12.84
N LYS A 206 9.76 -4.57 -12.39
CA LYS A 206 9.40 -4.59 -10.97
C LYS A 206 9.44 -6.01 -10.41
N ALA A 207 8.90 -6.97 -11.16
CA ALA A 207 8.88 -8.38 -10.76
C ALA A 207 10.29 -8.97 -10.65
N GLU A 208 11.18 -8.68 -11.61
CA GLU A 208 12.58 -9.13 -11.60
C GLU A 208 13.34 -8.57 -10.39
N MET A 209 13.22 -7.27 -10.10
CA MET A 209 13.84 -6.65 -8.93
C MET A 209 13.30 -7.23 -7.61
N MET A 210 12.00 -7.53 -7.55
CA MET A 210 11.40 -8.16 -6.36
C MET A 210 11.89 -9.59 -6.18
N LEU A 211 12.03 -10.36 -7.27
CA LEU A 211 12.56 -11.71 -7.24
C LEU A 211 14.01 -11.74 -6.76
N GLU A 212 14.87 -10.87 -7.30
CA GLU A 212 16.26 -10.72 -6.85
C GLU A 212 16.31 -10.42 -5.35
N ARG A 213 15.41 -9.55 -4.87
CA ARG A 213 15.31 -9.22 -3.45
C ARG A 213 14.94 -10.43 -2.58
N ILE A 214 13.93 -11.19 -2.99
CA ILE A 214 13.50 -12.39 -2.27
C ILE A 214 14.64 -13.43 -2.26
N GLN A 215 15.30 -13.63 -3.40
CA GLN A 215 16.43 -14.54 -3.52
C GLN A 215 17.59 -14.16 -2.60
N HIS A 216 17.89 -12.86 -2.47
CA HIS A 216 18.89 -12.38 -1.50
C HIS A 216 18.56 -12.75 -0.06
N PHE A 217 17.27 -12.70 0.32
CA PHE A 217 16.84 -13.16 1.64
C PHE A 217 16.98 -14.67 1.81
N LEU A 218 16.63 -15.45 0.80
CA LEU A 218 16.73 -16.92 0.84
C LEU A 218 18.19 -17.41 0.79
N GLY A 219 19.06 -16.74 0.04
CA GLY A 219 20.47 -17.08 -0.10
C GLY A 219 21.33 -16.76 1.14
N LYS A 220 20.84 -15.91 2.04
CA LYS A 220 21.45 -15.66 3.35
C LYS A 220 21.18 -16.76 4.38
N GLU A 221 20.36 -17.77 4.04
CA GLU A 221 20.12 -18.96 4.87
C GLU A 221 21.07 -20.12 4.52
N GLY A 222 22.27 -19.81 4.01
CA GLY A 222 23.38 -20.76 4.14
C GLY A 222 23.57 -21.07 5.63
N PRO A 223 23.84 -22.33 6.02
CA PRO A 223 24.15 -22.63 7.41
C PRO A 223 25.25 -21.68 7.87
N ASP A 224 25.04 -21.04 9.03
CA ASP A 224 26.15 -20.46 9.74
C ASP A 224 27.00 -21.68 10.12
N ASP A 225 28.14 -21.86 9.45
CA ASP A 225 29.11 -22.95 9.68
C ASP A 225 29.79 -22.83 11.07
N GLY A 226 29.05 -22.32 12.05
CA GLY A 226 29.41 -22.19 13.45
C GLY A 226 29.49 -23.55 14.13
N GLU A 227 30.38 -24.42 13.65
CA GLU A 227 30.97 -25.51 14.43
C GLU A 227 32.28 -26.01 13.81
N THR A 228 33.29 -25.14 13.75
CA THR A 228 34.70 -25.59 13.88
C THR A 228 35.47 -24.60 14.75
N ALA A 229 35.04 -24.45 16.00
CA ALA A 229 35.87 -23.90 17.05
C ALA A 229 36.47 -25.06 17.85
N ASP A 230 37.73 -25.36 17.51
CA ASP A 230 38.76 -25.98 18.35
C ASP A 230 38.33 -26.40 19.76
N ALA A 231 38.31 -27.72 19.99
CA ALA A 231 38.65 -28.29 21.29
C ALA A 231 39.82 -29.25 21.09
N ARG A 232 40.98 -28.78 21.57
CA ARG A 232 42.22 -29.53 21.78
C ARG A 232 42.05 -30.69 22.75
#